data_AF-U2FR79-F1
#
_entry.id   AF-U2FR79-F1
#
_cell.length_a   1.000
_cell.length_b   1.000
_cell.length_c   1.000
_cell.angle_alpha   90.00
_cell.angle_beta   90.00
_cell.angle_gamma   90.00
#
_symmetry.space_group_name_H-M   'P 1'
#
loop_
_entity.id
_entity.type
_entity.pdbx_description
1 polymer ?
#
loop_
_entity_poly.entity_id
_entity_poly.type
_entity_poly.pdbx_seq_one_letter_code
_entity_poly.pdbx_strand_id
1 'polypeptide(L)' 'MAVGHGEALTALTVAMEIEPTDRAHFNTTMHDHFGEIFPREDVSAAEVMQSINTVMSRDERLSRYVS' A
#
# COMPACT_ATOMS: atom_id res chain seq x y z
N MET A 1 1.36 -19.81 0.96
CA MET A 1 0.22 -19.08 0.38
C MET A 1 -0.32 -18.14 1.46
N ALA A 2 0.15 -16.89 1.50
CA ALA A 2 -0.34 -15.90 2.46
C ALA A 2 -1.46 -15.07 1.82
N VAL A 3 -2.66 -15.66 1.74
CA VAL A 3 -3.84 -15.04 1.13
C VAL A 3 -4.30 -13.79 1.91
N GLY A 4 -3.94 -13.68 3.20
CA GLY A 4 -4.38 -12.58 4.06
C GLY A 4 -3.74 -11.22 3.78
N HIS A 5 -2.57 -11.16 3.13
CA HIS A 5 -1.88 -9.87 2.95
C HIS A 5 -2.45 -9.05 1.78
N GLY A 6 -2.90 -9.72 0.72
CA GLY A 6 -3.52 -9.05 -0.43
C GLY A 6 -4.94 -8.54 -0.13
N GLU A 7 -5.67 -9.22 0.76
CA GLU A 7 -7.03 -8.84 1.16
C GLU A 7 -7.04 -7.53 1.96
N ALA A 8 -6.10 -7.36 2.90
CA ALA A 8 -5.98 -6.15 3.71
C ALA A 8 -5.64 -4.92 2.85
N LEU A 9 -4.69 -5.07 1.92
CA LEU A 9 -4.33 -4.03 0.97
C LEU A 9 -5.50 -3.71 0.02
N THR A 10 -6.22 -4.73 -0.45
CA THR A 10 -7.41 -4.53 -1.30
C THR A 10 -8.50 -3.78 -0.55
N ALA A 11 -8.79 -4.12 0.71
CA ALA A 11 -9.77 -3.41 1.52
C ALA A 11 -9.39 -1.95 1.73
N LEU A 12 -8.09 -1.67 1.95
CA LEU A 12 -7.58 -0.30 2.06
C LEU A 12 -7.78 0.48 0.75
N THR A 13 -7.46 -0.11 -0.40
CA THR A 13 -7.69 0.55 -1.71
C THR A 13 -9.16 0.83 -1.99
N VAL A 14 -10.07 -0.03 -1.51
CA VAL A 14 -11.52 0.18 -1.63
C VAL A 14 -11.96 1.33 -0.72
N ALA A 15 -11.46 1.37 0.52
CA ALA A 15 -11.77 2.44 1.47
C ALA A 15 -11.23 3.81 1.02
N MET A 16 -10.11 3.84 0.31
CA MET A 16 -9.50 5.03 -0.28
C MET A 16 -10.07 5.38 -1.67
N GLU A 17 -11.10 4.64 -2.14
CA GLU A 17 -11.72 4.82 -3.45
C GLU A 17 -10.72 4.77 -4.63
N ILE A 18 -9.65 3.99 -4.49
CA ILE A 18 -8.67 3.77 -5.55
C ILE A 18 -9.30 2.98 -6.68
N GLU A 19 -9.06 3.43 -7.91
CA GLU A 19 -9.59 2.81 -9.12
C GLU A 19 -9.08 1.37 -9.27
N PRO A 20 -9.91 0.42 -9.71
CA PRO A 20 -9.50 -0.98 -9.86
C PRO A 20 -8.31 -1.19 -10.79
N THR A 21 -8.12 -0.30 -11.78
CA THR A 21 -6.95 -0.25 -12.66
C THR A 21 -5.66 0.04 -11.90
N ASP A 22 -5.74 0.85 -10.86
CA ASP A 22 -4.62 1.27 -10.03
C ASP A 22 -4.44 0.35 -8.82
N ARG A 23 -5.46 -0.44 -8.43
CA ARG A 23 -5.33 -1.45 -7.37
C ARG A 23 -4.29 -2.52 -7.68
N ALA A 24 -4.21 -2.96 -8.93
CA ALA A 24 -3.18 -3.90 -9.35
C ALA A 24 -1.78 -3.29 -9.25
N HIS A 25 -1.66 -2.01 -9.61
CA HIS A 25 -0.43 -1.23 -9.49
C HIS A 25 -0.05 -1.05 -8.03
N PHE A 26 -0.97 -0.57 -7.19
CA PHE A 26 -0.83 -0.46 -5.74
C PHE A 26 -0.38 -1.77 -5.10
N ASN A 27 -1.05 -2.89 -5.35
CA ASN A 27 -0.66 -4.18 -4.79
C ASN A 27 0.76 -4.58 -5.22
N THR A 28 1.13 -4.32 -6.47
CA THR A 28 2.49 -4.60 -6.98
C THR A 28 3.51 -3.71 -6.30
N THR A 29 3.29 -2.39 -6.25
CA THR A 29 4.18 -1.43 -5.59
C THR A 29 4.32 -1.73 -4.10
N MET A 30 3.23 -2.04 -3.40
CA MET A 30 3.26 -2.41 -1.98
C MET A 30 3.99 -3.74 -1.74
N HIS A 31 3.91 -4.68 -2.69
CA HIS A 31 4.66 -5.93 -2.62
C HIS A 31 6.15 -5.73 -2.89
N ASP A 32 6.49 -4.88 -3.86
CA ASP A 32 7.88 -4.55 -4.21
C ASP A 32 8.56 -3.76 -3.07
N HIS A 33 7.83 -2.81 -2.49
CA HIS A 33 8.24 -2.01 -1.34
C HIS A 33 7.87 -2.67 0.00
N PHE A 34 7.52 -3.95 0.04
CA PHE A 34 7.07 -4.61 1.26
C PHE A 34 8.13 -4.53 2.38
N GLY A 35 9.41 -4.66 2.03
CA GLY A 35 10.51 -4.48 2.99
C GLY A 35 10.70 -3.04 3.48
N GLU A 36 10.23 -2.05 2.73
CA GLU A 36 10.25 -0.62 3.13
C GLU A 36 9.02 -0.28 4.00
N ILE A 37 7.89 -0.94 3.74
CA ILE A 37 6.63 -0.77 4.50
C ILE A 37 6.65 -1.55 5.82
N PHE A 38 7.21 -2.75 5.81
CA PHE A 38 7.41 -3.61 6.97
C PHE A 38 8.92 -3.83 7.21
N PRO A 39 9.66 -2.79 7.61
CA PRO A 39 11.10 -2.90 7.84
C PRO A 39 11.46 -3.77 9.05
N ARG A 40 10.50 -3.98 9.95
CA ARG A 40 10.64 -4.76 11.18
C ARG A 40 9.32 -5.41 11.56
N GLU A 41 9.40 -6.51 12.31
CA GLU A 41 8.25 -7.28 12.82
C GLU A 41 7.38 -6.47 13.80
N ASP A 42 7.96 -5.49 14.49
CA ASP A 42 7.29 -4.58 15.43
C ASP A 42 6.95 -3.21 14.80
N VAL A 43 6.46 -3.22 13.55
CA VAL A 43 6.00 -1.99 12.88
C VAL A 43 4.56 -1.69 13.28
N SER A 44 4.33 -0.46 13.76
CA SER A 44 2.98 0.00 14.13
C SER A 44 2.14 0.31 12.89
N ALA A 45 0.82 0.19 12.99
CA ALA A 45 -0.10 0.53 11.89
C ALA A 45 0.12 1.97 11.37
N ALA A 46 0.45 2.92 12.24
CA ALA A 46 0.78 4.29 11.86
C ALA A 46 2.07 4.39 11.01
N GLU A 47 3.10 3.62 11.34
CA GLU A 47 4.36 3.56 10.58
C GLU A 47 4.13 2.90 9.22
N VAL A 48 3.39 1.78 9.19
CA VAL A 48 2.97 1.13 7.94
C VAL A 48 2.22 2.12 7.05
N MET A 49 1.23 2.83 7.60
CA MET A 49 0.50 3.85 6.85
C MET A 49 1.39 4.98 6.33
N GLN A 50 2.35 5.46 7.14
CA GLN A 50 3.30 6.49 6.70
C GLN A 50 4.20 6.00 5.57
N SER A 51 4.68 4.75 5.65
CA SER A 51 5.45 4.13 4.57
C SER A 51 4.61 3.95 3.30
N ILE A 52 3.36 3.46 3.43
CA ILE A 52 2.40 3.36 2.33
C ILE A 52 2.21 4.73 1.68
N ASN A 53 1.97 5.78 2.47
CA ASN A 53 1.81 7.15 1.97
C ASN A 53 3.06 7.63 1.23
N THR A 54 4.25 7.33 1.75
CA THR A 54 5.53 7.70 1.15
C THR A 54 5.73 7.00 -0.19
N VAL A 55 5.45 5.69 -0.24
CA VAL A 55 5.53 4.88 -1.47
C VAL A 55 4.50 5.35 -2.50
N MET A 56 3.27 5.63 -2.08
CA MET A 56 2.23 6.16 -2.97
C MET A 56 2.58 7.56 -3.47
N SER A 57 3.11 8.45 -2.63
CA SER A 57 3.51 9.81 -3.01
C SER A 57 4.67 9.81 -4.00
N ARG A 58 5.56 8.81 -3.93
CA ARG A 58 6.65 8.59 -4.89
C ARG A 58 6.16 8.07 -6.25
N ASP A 59 5.00 7.43 -6.28
CA ASP A 59 4.44 6.82 -7.47
C ASP A 59 3.53 7.82 -8.22
N GLU A 60 3.80 8.07 -9.49
CA GLU A 60 3.07 9.08 -10.28
C GLU A 60 1.57 8.73 -10.44
N ARG A 61 1.20 7.44 -10.37
CA ARG A 61 -0.18 6.99 -10.49
C ARG A 61 -0.91 6.98 -9.16
N LEU A 62 -0.20 6.70 -8.07
CA LEU A 62 -0.81 6.56 -6.73
C LEU A 62 -0.76 7.86 -5.92
N SER A 63 0.15 8.77 -6.24
CA SER A 63 0.33 10.07 -5.57
C SER A 63 -0.95 10.92 -5.59
N ARG A 64 -1.79 10.75 -6.61
CA ARG A 64 -3.11 11.40 -6.70
C ARG A 64 -4.10 11.00 -5.59
N TYR A 65 -3.83 9.91 -4.85
CA TYR A 65 -4.72 9.41 -3.79
C TYR A 65 -4.25 9.77 -2.37
N VAL A 66 -3.06 10.36 -2.21
CA VAL A 66 -2.42 10.57 -0.89
C VAL A 66 -2.03 12.02 -0.61
N SER A 67 -2.84 12.96 -1.14
CA SER A 67 -2.57 14.40 -1.10
C SER A 67 -2.55 15.02 0.30
#